data_AF-A0A381VJN0-F1
#
_entry.id   AF-A0A381VJN0-F1
#
_cell.length_a   1.000
_cell.length_b   1.000
_cell.length_c   1.000
_cell.angle_alpha   90.00
_cell.angle_beta   90.00
_cell.angle_gamma   90.00
#
_symmetry.space_group_name_H-M   'P 1'
#
loop_
_entity.id
_entity.type
_entity.pdbx_description
1 polymer ?
#
loop_
_entity_poly.entity_id
_entity_poly.type
_entity_poly.pdbx_seq_one_letter_code
_entity_poly.pdbx_strand_id
1 'polypeptide(L)'
;MFENQYPGIAVQAIGLTFGTLASLLVCYKTGLIKPTENFRLMIVGATGGIFLLYMVSFMMQIFGGSSLGFIHSNGFFGIGFSLFVVGIAALNLVLDFDFIEQGSEKGLPQHMEWYGAFSLMVTLVWLYLEILRLLAKLRSN
;
A
#
# COMPACT_ATOMS: atom_id res chain seq x y z
N MET A 1 -13.80 13.48 5.97
CA MET A 1 -14.96 13.49 5.06
C MET A 1 -15.53 12.09 4.78
N PHE A 2 -14.71 11.03 4.71
CA PHE A 2 -15.20 9.64 4.53
C PHE A 2 -16.02 9.08 5.72
N GLU A 3 -15.63 9.35 6.98
CA GLU A 3 -16.38 8.91 8.18
C GLU A 3 -17.81 9.50 8.25
N ASN A 4 -17.98 10.75 7.80
CA ASN A 4 -19.27 11.45 7.79
C ASN A 4 -20.22 10.96 6.68
N GLN A 5 -19.68 10.38 5.59
CA GLN A 5 -20.49 9.80 4.52
C GLN A 5 -20.74 8.31 4.73
N TYR A 6 -19.84 7.60 5.43
CA TYR A 6 -19.92 6.16 5.63
C TYR A 6 -19.43 5.76 7.03
N PRO A 7 -20.31 5.79 8.04
CA PRO A 7 -19.94 5.42 9.41
C PRO A 7 -19.42 3.98 9.47
N GLY A 8 -18.31 3.77 10.19
CA GLY A 8 -17.70 2.47 10.45
C GLY A 8 -16.68 1.97 9.42
N ILE A 9 -16.44 2.69 8.31
CA ILE A 9 -15.43 2.27 7.31
C ILE A 9 -14.01 2.32 7.88
N ALA A 10 -13.68 3.31 8.71
CA ALA A 10 -12.33 3.40 9.26
C ALA A 10 -12.00 2.19 10.16
N VAL A 11 -12.94 1.73 10.98
CA VAL A 11 -12.74 0.55 11.85
C VAL A 11 -12.58 -0.73 11.02
N GLN A 12 -13.37 -0.89 9.95
CA GLN A 12 -13.19 -2.01 9.01
C GLN A 12 -11.84 -1.96 8.30
N ALA A 13 -11.43 -0.76 7.84
CA ALA A 13 -10.15 -0.57 7.19
C ALA A 13 -8.99 -0.91 8.14
N ILE A 14 -9.04 -0.44 9.38
CA ILE A 14 -8.06 -0.79 10.42
C ILE A 14 -8.00 -2.31 10.62
N GLY A 15 -9.17 -2.96 10.79
CA GLY A 15 -9.24 -4.42 10.96
C GLY A 15 -8.62 -5.18 9.78
N LEU A 16 -8.87 -4.73 8.55
CA LEU A 16 -8.25 -5.29 7.35
C LEU A 16 -6.75 -5.01 7.27
N THR A 17 -6.29 -3.78 7.56
CA THR A 17 -4.86 -3.42 7.54
C THR A 17 -4.08 -4.29 8.53
N PHE A 18 -4.53 -4.39 9.78
CA PHE A 18 -3.90 -5.23 10.80
C PHE A 18 -4.04 -6.73 10.47
N GLY A 19 -5.16 -7.15 9.92
CA GLY A 19 -5.37 -8.52 9.45
C GLY A 19 -4.40 -8.92 8.33
N THR A 20 -4.23 -8.05 7.33
CA THR A 20 -3.29 -8.24 6.22
C THR A 20 -1.85 -8.23 6.72
N LEU A 21 -1.49 -7.29 7.60
CA LEU A 21 -0.18 -7.24 8.22
C LEU A 21 0.12 -8.53 8.98
N ALA A 22 -0.77 -8.97 9.86
CA ALA A 22 -0.58 -10.19 10.65
C ALA A 22 -0.50 -11.43 9.76
N SER A 23 -1.37 -11.55 8.76
CA SER A 23 -1.36 -12.66 7.81
C SER A 23 -0.06 -12.72 7.02
N LEU A 24 0.43 -11.57 6.52
CA LEU A 24 1.68 -11.51 5.77
C LEU A 24 2.89 -11.76 6.66
N LEU A 25 2.88 -11.25 7.90
CA LEU A 25 3.94 -11.50 8.86
C LEU A 25 4.06 -13.00 9.14
N VAL A 26 2.94 -13.71 9.33
CA VAL A 26 2.93 -15.17 9.51
C VAL A 26 3.40 -15.88 8.24
N CYS A 27 2.93 -15.50 7.05
CA CYS A 27 3.38 -16.07 5.78
C CYS A 27 4.88 -15.84 5.52
N TYR A 28 5.40 -14.70 5.95
CA TYR A 28 6.81 -14.35 5.85
C TYR A 28 7.66 -15.17 6.83
N LYS A 29 7.27 -15.18 8.13
CA LYS A 29 7.93 -15.97 9.19
C LYS A 29 7.96 -17.47 8.90
N THR A 30 6.92 -18.00 8.25
CA THR A 30 6.85 -19.42 7.85
C THR A 30 7.75 -19.74 6.65
N GLY A 31 8.39 -18.73 6.05
CA GLY A 31 9.28 -18.88 4.90
C GLY A 31 8.55 -19.26 3.60
N LEU A 32 7.22 -19.17 3.58
CA LEU A 32 6.40 -19.41 2.37
C LEU A 32 6.66 -18.32 1.32
N ILE A 33 6.93 -17.09 1.76
CA ILE A 33 7.21 -15.94 0.89
C ILE A 33 8.66 -15.51 1.12
N LYS A 34 9.54 -15.85 0.18
CA LYS A 34 10.92 -15.36 0.16
C LYS A 34 11.06 -14.26 -0.89
N PRO A 35 11.12 -12.98 -0.50
CA PRO A 35 11.30 -11.88 -1.44
C PRO A 35 12.69 -11.99 -2.08
N THR A 36 12.72 -12.41 -3.35
CA THR A 36 13.94 -12.42 -4.16
C THR A 36 14.23 -11.01 -4.70
N GLU A 37 15.45 -10.77 -5.20
CA GLU A 37 15.79 -9.49 -5.84
C GLU A 37 14.83 -9.13 -6.98
N ASN A 38 14.42 -10.11 -7.79
CA ASN A 38 13.45 -9.90 -8.87
C ASN A 38 12.08 -9.47 -8.33
N PHE A 39 11.64 -10.06 -7.22
CA PHE A 39 10.39 -9.69 -6.56
C PHE A 39 10.46 -8.26 -6.00
N ARG A 40 11.58 -7.90 -5.37
CA ARG A 40 11.84 -6.54 -4.88
C ARG A 40 11.81 -5.52 -6.01
N LEU A 41 12.52 -5.78 -7.11
CA LEU A 41 12.54 -4.91 -8.29
C LEU A 41 11.15 -4.74 -8.90
N MET A 42 10.37 -5.83 -9.00
CA MET A 42 9.00 -5.78 -9.53
C MET A 42 8.11 -4.87 -8.68
N ILE A 43 8.16 -5.01 -7.35
CA ILE A 43 7.31 -4.21 -6.44
C ILE A 43 7.77 -2.76 -6.41
N VAL A 44 9.06 -2.49 -6.29
CA VAL A 44 9.58 -1.11 -6.30
C VAL A 44 9.25 -0.43 -7.64
N GLY A 45 9.36 -1.15 -8.76
CA GLY A 45 8.92 -0.68 -10.06
C GLY A 45 7.42 -0.39 -10.12
N ALA A 46 6.57 -1.27 -9.56
CA ALA A 46 5.14 -1.06 -9.49
C ALA A 46 4.76 0.15 -8.62
N THR A 47 5.37 0.28 -7.44
CA THR A 47 5.19 1.44 -6.54
C THR A 47 5.62 2.73 -7.24
N GLY A 48 6.76 2.72 -7.94
CA GLY A 48 7.23 3.86 -8.73
C GLY A 48 6.28 4.21 -9.88
N GLY A 49 5.71 3.21 -10.56
CA GLY A 49 4.68 3.41 -11.58
C GLY A 49 3.41 4.05 -11.04
N ILE A 50 2.90 3.57 -9.88
CA ILE A 50 1.75 4.17 -9.19
C ILE A 50 2.04 5.61 -8.81
N PHE A 51 3.23 5.87 -8.27
CA PHE A 51 3.68 7.22 -7.92
C PHE A 51 3.70 8.15 -9.13
N LEU A 52 4.26 7.70 -10.26
CA LEU A 52 4.25 8.46 -11.52
C LEU A 52 2.84 8.73 -12.02
N LEU A 53 1.94 7.75 -11.96
CA LEU A 53 0.53 7.94 -12.33
C LEU A 53 -0.14 9.02 -11.47
N TYR A 54 0.10 9.02 -10.17
CA TYR A 54 -0.40 10.05 -9.26
C TYR A 54 0.24 11.41 -9.54
N MET A 55 1.54 11.45 -9.83
CA MET A 55 2.25 12.69 -10.17
C MET A 55 1.75 13.31 -11.48
N VAL A 56 1.52 12.48 -12.50
CA VAL A 56 0.92 12.91 -13.78
C VAL A 56 -0.51 13.41 -13.57
N SER A 57 -1.29 12.73 -12.73
CA SER A 57 -2.65 13.17 -12.37
C SER A 57 -2.63 14.53 -11.67
N PHE A 58 -1.68 14.75 -10.76
CA PHE A 58 -1.48 16.02 -10.05
C PHE A 58 -1.07 17.15 -11.00
N MET A 59 -0.13 16.89 -11.92
CA MET A 59 0.26 17.87 -12.95
C MET A 59 -0.94 18.27 -13.81
N MET A 60 -1.71 17.29 -14.32
CA MET A 60 -2.91 17.60 -15.12
C MET A 60 -3.94 18.46 -14.37
N GLN A 61 -4.09 18.23 -13.06
CA GLN A 61 -5.00 19.02 -12.22
C GLN A 61 -4.54 20.47 -12.04
N ILE A 62 -3.23 20.73 -12.00
CA ILE A 62 -2.65 22.09 -11.91
C ILE A 62 -2.82 22.84 -13.24
N PHE A 63 -2.70 22.17 -14.38
CA PHE A 63 -2.84 22.78 -15.70
C PHE A 63 -4.31 22.98 -16.16
N GLY A 64 -5.28 22.83 -15.25
CA GLY A 64 -6.71 23.05 -15.55
C GLY A 64 -7.35 21.97 -16.41
N GLY A 65 -6.67 20.83 -16.63
CA GLY A 65 -7.27 19.65 -17.25
C GLY A 65 -8.22 18.97 -16.26
N SER A 66 -9.31 18.40 -16.77
CA SER A 66 -10.12 17.45 -15.99
C SER A 66 -9.20 16.33 -15.50
N SER A 67 -9.12 16.12 -14.18
CA SER A 67 -8.39 15.01 -13.55
C SER A 67 -8.66 13.73 -14.35
N LEU A 68 -7.65 12.87 -14.56
CA LEU A 68 -7.83 11.55 -15.20
C LEU A 68 -9.07 10.84 -14.64
N GLY A 69 -10.21 11.00 -15.32
CA GLY A 69 -11.51 10.53 -14.88
C GLY A 69 -11.57 9.01 -14.77
N PHE A 70 -10.59 8.31 -15.33
CA PHE A 70 -10.47 6.85 -15.24
C PHE A 70 -10.12 6.35 -13.83
N ILE A 71 -9.31 7.06 -13.04
CA ILE A 71 -8.95 6.64 -11.66
C ILE A 71 -10.05 7.01 -10.65
N HIS A 72 -10.79 8.09 -10.93
CA HIS A 72 -11.92 8.60 -10.13
C HIS A 72 -13.29 8.14 -10.62
N SER A 73 -13.38 7.39 -11.72
CA SER A 73 -14.65 6.78 -12.12
C SER A 73 -15.04 5.71 -11.10
N ASN A 74 -16.28 5.78 -10.61
CA ASN A 74 -16.95 4.71 -9.85
C ASN A 74 -17.21 3.45 -10.69
N GLY A 75 -16.58 3.32 -11.87
CA GLY A 75 -16.69 2.14 -12.71
C GLY A 75 -15.86 0.96 -12.19
N PHE A 76 -16.16 -0.24 -12.68
CA PHE A 76 -15.46 -1.50 -12.38
C PHE A 76 -13.91 -1.40 -12.44
N PHE A 77 -13.39 -0.57 -13.36
CA PHE A 77 -11.96 -0.28 -13.50
C PHE A 77 -11.35 0.44 -12.28
N GLY A 78 -12.09 1.35 -11.64
CA GLY A 78 -11.62 2.08 -10.46
C GLY A 78 -11.50 1.20 -9.23
N ILE A 79 -12.39 0.21 -9.08
CA ILE A 79 -12.34 -0.80 -8.01
C ILE A 79 -11.19 -1.77 -8.27
N GLY A 80 -11.05 -2.29 -9.50
CA GLY A 80 -9.97 -3.18 -9.89
C GLY A 80 -8.58 -2.55 -9.70
N PHE A 81 -8.42 -1.28 -10.07
CA PHE A 81 -7.18 -0.54 -9.83
C PHE A 81 -6.89 -0.37 -8.33
N SER A 82 -7.87 0.02 -7.52
CA SER A 82 -7.67 0.13 -6.07
C SER A 82 -7.30 -1.23 -5.45
N LEU A 83 -7.89 -2.33 -5.91
CA LEU A 83 -7.56 -3.67 -5.42
C LEU A 83 -6.13 -4.07 -5.81
N PHE A 84 -5.71 -3.72 -7.03
CA PHE A 84 -4.33 -3.91 -7.46
C PHE A 84 -3.34 -3.11 -6.59
N VAL A 85 -3.61 -1.84 -6.32
CA VAL A 85 -2.75 -0.98 -5.48
C VAL A 85 -2.70 -1.50 -4.04
N VAL A 86 -3.83 -1.93 -3.46
CA VAL A 86 -3.84 -2.59 -2.13
C VAL A 86 -2.94 -3.83 -2.12
N GLY A 87 -2.99 -4.64 -3.18
CA GLY A 87 -2.09 -5.78 -3.34
C GLY A 87 -0.62 -5.38 -3.38
N ILE A 88 -0.26 -4.35 -4.15
CA ILE A 88 1.12 -3.83 -4.19
C ILE A 88 1.54 -3.27 -2.83
N ALA A 89 0.69 -2.52 -2.13
CA ALA A 89 0.99 -2.01 -0.78
C ALA A 89 1.23 -3.15 0.21
N ALA A 90 0.41 -4.21 0.16
CA ALA A 90 0.59 -5.42 0.94
C ALA A 90 1.94 -6.10 0.65
N LEU A 91 2.35 -6.18 -0.61
CA LEU A 91 3.65 -6.75 -0.99
C LEU A 91 4.84 -5.85 -0.57
N ASN A 92 4.69 -4.52 -0.58
CA ASN A 92 5.71 -3.62 -0.03
C ASN A 92 5.95 -3.91 1.47
N LEU A 93 4.89 -4.26 2.21
CA LEU A 93 4.98 -4.60 3.63
C LEU A 93 5.86 -5.86 3.84
N VAL A 94 5.79 -6.83 2.93
CA VAL A 94 6.69 -8.00 2.94
C VAL A 94 8.15 -7.58 2.70
N LEU A 95 8.40 -6.63 1.81
CA LEU A 95 9.74 -6.09 1.60
C LEU A 95 10.27 -5.33 2.82
N ASP A 96 9.40 -4.63 3.54
CA ASP A 96 9.77 -3.98 4.81
C ASP A 96 10.19 -5.01 5.85
N PHE A 97 9.47 -6.14 5.98
CA PHE A 97 9.85 -7.22 6.87
C PHE A 97 11.21 -7.85 6.51
N ASP A 98 11.44 -8.09 5.23
CA ASP A 98 12.73 -8.59 4.73
C ASP A 98 13.87 -7.62 4.95
N PHE A 99 13.63 -6.32 4.76
CA PHE A 99 14.62 -5.30 5.06
C PHE A 99 14.98 -5.27 6.55
N ILE A 100 13.99 -5.36 7.44
CA ILE A 100 14.21 -5.40 8.90
C ILE A 100 14.94 -6.69 9.31
N GLU A 101 14.53 -7.85 8.80
CA GLU A 101 15.13 -9.14 9.15
C GLU A 101 16.58 -9.22 8.65
N GLN A 102 16.85 -8.87 7.39
CA GLN A 102 18.21 -8.83 6.87
C GLN A 102 19.08 -7.79 7.60
N GLY A 103 18.49 -6.65 7.99
CA GLY A 103 19.20 -5.64 8.76
C GLY A 103 19.60 -6.13 10.15
N SER A 104 18.71 -6.87 10.82
CA SER A 104 18.97 -7.50 12.11
C SER A 104 19.98 -8.64 12.00
N GLU A 105 19.89 -9.51 10.99
CA GLU A 105 20.80 -10.64 10.79
C GLU A 105 22.22 -10.21 10.44
N LYS A 106 22.36 -9.15 9.64
CA LYS A 106 23.67 -8.61 9.22
C LYS A 106 24.33 -7.74 10.30
N GLY A 107 23.69 -7.56 11.46
CA GLY A 107 24.20 -6.74 12.55
C GLY A 107 24.41 -5.28 12.14
N LEU A 108 23.54 -4.74 11.28
CA LEU A 108 23.63 -3.35 10.84
C LEU A 108 23.55 -2.40 12.07
N PRO A 109 24.22 -1.25 12.02
CA PRO A 109 24.32 -0.36 13.17
C PRO A 109 22.94 0.12 13.64
N GLN A 110 22.74 0.23 14.96
CA GLN A 110 21.44 0.46 15.65
C GLN A 110 20.57 1.58 15.08
N HIS A 111 21.15 2.60 14.42
CA HIS A 111 20.37 3.65 13.78
C HIS A 111 19.53 3.17 12.57
N MET A 112 19.91 2.06 11.93
CA MET A 112 19.15 1.48 10.82
C MET A 112 17.84 0.81 11.25
N GLU A 113 17.74 0.37 12.52
CA GLU A 113 16.49 -0.20 13.05
C GLU A 113 15.34 0.82 12.98
N TRP A 114 15.64 2.09 13.25
CA TRP A 114 14.65 3.17 13.17
C TRP A 114 14.20 3.42 11.72
N TYR A 115 15.10 3.29 10.76
CA TYR A 115 14.76 3.39 9.34
C TYR A 115 13.84 2.26 8.88
N GLY A 116 14.08 1.03 9.32
CA GLY A 116 13.19 -0.11 9.03
C GLY A 116 11.81 0.04 9.69
N ALA A 117 11.76 0.49 10.95
CA ALA A 117 10.50 0.77 11.62
C ALA A 117 9.71 1.92 10.94
N PHE A 118 10.42 2.94 10.46
CA PHE A 118 9.82 4.05 9.72
C PHE A 118 9.25 3.61 8.37
N SER A 119 9.99 2.82 7.58
CA SER A 119 9.48 2.33 6.28
C SER A 119 8.22 1.50 6.46
N LEU A 120 8.23 0.59 7.44
CA LEU A 120 7.07 -0.22 7.81
C LEU A 120 5.88 0.65 8.20
N MET A 121 6.08 1.69 9.02
CA MET A 121 5.01 2.62 9.41
C MET A 121 4.41 3.32 8.19
N VAL A 122 5.23 3.82 7.28
CA VAL A 122 4.78 4.50 6.06
C VAL A 122 3.96 3.55 5.19
N THR A 123 4.44 2.34 4.97
CA THR A 123 3.73 1.32 4.18
C THR A 123 2.41 0.91 4.83
N LEU A 124 2.38 0.79 6.17
CA LEU A 124 1.17 0.46 6.92
C LEU A 124 0.11 1.55 6.78
N VAL A 125 0.50 2.82 6.93
CA VAL A 125 -0.40 3.96 6.72
C VAL A 125 -0.88 4.01 5.27
N TRP A 126 0.01 3.75 4.30
CA TRP A 126 -0.38 3.72 2.89
C TRP A 126 -1.38 2.60 2.58
N LEU A 127 -1.13 1.38 3.08
CA LEU A 127 -2.05 0.25 2.98
C LEU A 127 -3.43 0.60 3.56
N TYR A 128 -3.46 1.26 4.72
CA TYR A 128 -4.69 1.74 5.35
C TYR A 128 -5.47 2.70 4.44
N LEU A 129 -4.80 3.70 3.86
CA LEU A 129 -5.44 4.66 2.96
C LEU A 129 -6.00 3.98 1.71
N GLU A 130 -5.29 3.01 1.14
CA GLU A 130 -5.76 2.29 -0.05
C GLU A 130 -6.93 1.34 0.26
N ILE A 131 -6.91 0.65 1.41
CA ILE A 131 -8.05 -0.16 1.87
C ILE A 131 -9.27 0.73 2.11
N LEU A 132 -9.08 1.88 2.77
CA LEU A 132 -10.15 2.85 3.00
C LEU A 132 -10.74 3.35 1.68
N ARG A 133 -9.88 3.65 0.69
CA ARG A 133 -10.31 4.07 -0.64
C ARG A 133 -11.05 2.95 -1.38
N LEU A 134 -10.59 1.70 -1.27
CA LEU A 134 -11.26 0.54 -1.84
C LEU A 134 -12.64 0.32 -1.24
N LEU A 135 -12.77 0.36 0.09
CA LEU A 135 -14.05 0.23 0.79
C LEU A 135 -15.00 1.38 0.43
N ALA A 136 -14.50 2.61 0.34
CA ALA A 136 -15.30 3.76 -0.09
C ALA A 136 -15.85 3.58 -1.51
N LYS A 137 -15.04 3.09 -2.46
CA LYS A 137 -15.48 2.80 -3.83
C LYS A 137 -16.53 1.70 -3.87
N LEU A 138 -16.34 0.60 -3.13
CA LEU A 138 -17.29 -0.50 -3.05
C LEU A 138 -18.65 -0.09 -2.45
N ARG A 139 -18.67 0.88 -1.53
CA ARG A 139 -19.90 1.34 -0.86
C ARG A 139 -20.61 2.47 -1.60
N SER A 140 -19.94 3.17 -2.51
CA SER A 140 -20.52 4.24 -3.33
C SER A 140 -21.08 3.77 -4.68
N ASN A 141 -21.15 2.45 -4.89
CA ASN A 141 -21.71 1.76 -6.05
C ASN A 141 -22.95 0.98 -5.62
#